data_AF-A0ABD4BDM1-F1
#
_entry.id   AF-A0ABD4BDM1-F1
#
_cell.length_a   1.000
_cell.length_b   1.000
_cell.length_c   1.000
_cell.angle_alpha   90.00
_cell.angle_beta   90.00
_cell.angle_gamma   90.00
#
_symmetry.space_group_name_H-M   'P 1'
#
loop_
_entity.id
_entity.type
_entity.pdbx_description
1 polymer ?
#
loop_
_entity_poly.entity_id
_entity_poly.type
_entity_poly.pdbx_seq_one_letter_code
_entity_poly.pdbx_strand_id
1 'polypeptide(L)'
;MKITPIVAHLQATCPSFAGRISAGIDWAAVALGDQLAQPIITPSTIRGELIAQYARLEEEGHVENAETFAQHLIVERDGNDPSRVNVMFPPDYINGLRVFALLNQFRLQYDEAA
;
A
#
# COMPACT_ATOMS: atom_id res chain seq x y z
N MET A 1 18.95 -3.39 -6.76
CA MET A 1 20.24 -4.11 -6.83
C MET A 1 21.28 -3.22 -6.17
N LYS A 2 21.93 -3.65 -5.08
CA LYS A 2 22.87 -2.78 -4.36
C LYS A 2 24.13 -2.60 -5.21
N ILE A 3 24.46 -1.36 -5.59
CA ILE A 3 25.64 -1.04 -6.39
C ILE A 3 26.92 -1.16 -5.53
N THR A 4 26.80 -0.99 -4.21
CA THR A 4 27.88 -1.05 -3.22
C THR A 4 28.74 -2.32 -3.28
N PRO A 5 28.19 -3.57 -3.24
CA PRO A 5 29.00 -4.78 -3.34
C PRO A 5 29.71 -4.92 -4.70
N ILE A 6 29.13 -4.39 -5.78
CA ILE A 6 29.72 -4.43 -7.12
C ILE A 6 30.91 -3.46 -7.17
N VAL A 7 30.75 -2.23 -6.68
CA VAL A 7 31.82 -1.23 -6.62
C VAL A 7 32.97 -1.69 -5.72
N ALA A 8 32.67 -2.27 -4.56
CA ALA A 8 33.68 -2.82 -3.65
C ALA A 8 34.47 -3.97 -4.30
N HIS A 9 33.78 -4.89 -4.99
CA HIS A 9 34.43 -5.98 -5.72
C HIS A 9 35.33 -5.46 -6.86
N LEU A 10 34.85 -4.48 -7.62
CA LEU A 10 35.63 -3.86 -8.71
C LEU A 10 36.86 -3.10 -8.19
N GLN A 11 36.75 -2.40 -7.06
CA GLN A 11 37.90 -1.73 -6.42
C GLN A 11 38.95 -2.72 -5.90
N ALA A 12 38.51 -3.85 -5.34
CA ALA A 12 39.42 -4.87 -4.82
C ALA A 12 40.10 -5.69 -5.94
N THR A 13 39.41 -5.91 -7.05
CA THR A 13 39.86 -6.84 -8.11
C THR A 13 40.55 -6.12 -9.27
N CYS A 14 40.35 -4.82 -9.45
CA CYS A 14 40.91 -4.05 -10.57
C CYS A 14 41.77 -2.88 -10.09
N PRO A 15 43.12 -2.96 -10.20
CA PRO A 15 44.05 -1.89 -9.77
C PRO A 15 43.81 -0.57 -10.51
N SER A 16 43.38 -0.64 -11.78
CA SER A 16 43.03 0.52 -12.60
C SER A 16 41.70 1.16 -12.22
N PHE A 17 40.83 0.45 -11.50
CA PHE A 17 39.52 0.95 -11.07
C PHE A 17 39.61 1.68 -9.72
N ALA A 18 40.51 1.23 -8.83
CA ALA A 18 40.73 1.82 -7.52
C ALA A 18 41.09 3.33 -7.55
N GLY A 19 41.69 3.82 -8.65
CA GLY A 19 42.05 5.24 -8.83
C GLY A 19 41.15 6.04 -9.77
N ARG A 20 40.12 5.43 -10.38
CA ARG A 20 39.27 6.10 -11.38
C ARG A 20 38.06 6.77 -10.71
N ILE A 21 38.16 8.08 -10.48
CA ILE A 21 36.98 8.94 -10.35
C ILE A 21 36.36 9.00 -11.75
N SER A 22 35.29 8.24 -11.97
CA SER A 22 34.57 8.25 -13.25
C SER A 22 33.82 9.58 -13.36
N ALA A 23 34.24 10.45 -14.28
CA ALA A 23 33.52 11.65 -14.69
C ALA A 23 33.02 12.58 -13.54
N GLY A 24 33.82 12.75 -12.48
CA GLY A 24 33.48 13.67 -11.38
C GLY A 24 32.45 13.16 -10.38
N ILE A 25 32.05 11.89 -10.46
CA ILE A 25 31.18 11.25 -9.46
C ILE A 25 32.05 10.68 -8.34
N ASP A 26 31.86 11.18 -7.13
CA ASP A 26 32.47 10.61 -5.92
C ASP A 26 31.79 9.27 -5.58
N TRP A 27 32.50 8.17 -5.83
CA TRP A 27 32.02 6.81 -5.53
C TRP A 27 31.84 6.58 -4.02
N ALA A 28 32.53 7.31 -3.15
CA ALA A 28 32.29 7.25 -1.72
C ALA A 28 30.93 7.89 -1.37
N ALA A 29 30.58 9.01 -2.02
CA ALA A 29 29.26 9.63 -1.89
C ALA A 29 28.14 8.73 -2.46
N VAL A 30 28.37 8.04 -3.58
CA VAL A 30 27.41 7.04 -4.12
C VAL A 30 27.27 5.82 -3.20
N ALA A 31 28.36 5.36 -2.59
CA ALA A 31 28.35 4.27 -1.62
C ALA A 31 27.61 4.65 -0.31
N LEU A 32 27.72 5.91 0.12
CA LEU A 32 26.94 6.49 1.22
C LEU A 32 25.49 6.77 0.81
N GLY A 33 25.16 6.73 -0.49
CA GLY A 33 23.80 6.81 -1.01
C GLY A 33 22.88 5.67 -0.53
N ASP A 34 23.43 4.57 0.01
CA ASP A 34 22.67 3.51 0.70
C ASP A 34 22.08 3.99 2.05
N GLN A 35 22.53 5.14 2.56
CA GLN A 35 21.97 5.82 3.74
C GLN A 35 20.80 6.75 3.40
N LEU A 36 20.64 7.12 2.13
CA LEU A 36 19.40 7.73 1.66
C LEU A 36 18.41 6.59 1.56
N ALA A 37 17.43 6.57 2.47
CA ALA A 37 16.31 5.64 2.44
C ALA A 37 15.59 5.79 1.10
N GLN A 38 16.02 5.03 0.09
CA GLN A 38 15.23 4.87 -1.11
C GLN A 38 13.93 4.24 -0.63
N PRO A 39 12.76 4.84 -0.91
CA PRO A 39 11.50 4.29 -0.46
C PRO A 39 11.31 2.93 -1.15
N ILE A 40 11.73 1.87 -0.46
CA ILE A 40 11.52 0.50 -0.88
C ILE A 40 10.05 0.21 -0.58
N ILE A 41 9.25 0.17 -1.64
CA ILE A 41 7.86 -0.26 -1.52
C ILE A 41 7.79 -1.77 -1.67
N THR A 42 7.14 -2.44 -0.71
CA THR A 42 6.96 -3.89 -0.70
C THR A 42 5.48 -4.23 -0.84
N PRO A 43 5.12 -5.45 -1.32
CA PRO A 43 3.73 -5.89 -1.34
C PRO A 43 3.05 -5.78 0.03
N SER A 44 3.78 -6.04 1.13
CA SER A 44 3.27 -5.86 2.50
C SER A 44 3.01 -4.39 2.84
N THR A 45 3.85 -3.46 2.39
CA THR A 45 3.63 -2.01 2.58
C THR A 45 2.37 -1.56 1.83
N ILE A 46 2.20 -1.98 0.58
CA ILE A 46 1.01 -1.67 -0.24
C ILE A 46 -0.24 -2.25 0.42
N ARG A 47 -0.18 -3.50 0.88
CA ARG A 47 -1.31 -4.14 1.57
C ARG A 47 -1.69 -3.38 2.85
N GLY A 48 -0.71 -2.94 3.64
CA GLY A 48 -0.95 -2.14 4.84
C GLY A 48 -1.65 -0.81 4.51
N GLU A 49 -1.19 -0.12 3.46
CA GLU A 49 -1.82 1.14 3.01
C GLU A 49 -3.25 0.92 2.53
N LEU A 50 -3.50 -0.09 1.71
CA LEU A 50 -4.85 -0.41 1.21
C LEU A 50 -5.82 -0.73 2.35
N ILE A 51 -5.38 -1.45 3.38
CA ILE A 51 -6.19 -1.72 4.58
C ILE A 51 -6.47 -0.44 5.36
N ALA A 52 -5.46 0.43 5.54
CA ALA A 52 -5.64 1.69 6.24
C ALA A 52 -6.63 2.63 5.51
N GLN A 53 -6.54 2.71 4.18
CA GLN A 53 -7.50 3.45 3.37
C GLN A 53 -8.90 2.85 3.43
N TYR A 54 -9.02 1.52 3.42
CA TYR A 54 -10.31 0.84 3.55
C TYR A 54 -10.96 1.09 4.92
N ALA A 55 -10.18 1.08 6.00
CA ALA A 55 -10.68 1.42 7.34
C ALA A 55 -11.22 2.86 7.40
N ARG A 56 -10.53 3.80 6.75
CA ARG A 56 -11.02 5.18 6.63
C ARG A 56 -12.34 5.25 5.83
N LEU A 57 -12.45 4.49 4.74
CA LEU A 57 -13.69 4.41 3.96
C LEU A 57 -14.85 3.79 4.77
N GLU A 58 -14.55 2.88 5.70
CA GLU A 58 -15.54 2.30 6.61
C GLU A 58 -16.04 3.36 7.61
N GLU A 59 -15.14 4.17 8.19
CA GLU A 59 -15.50 5.30 9.06
C GLU A 59 -16.35 6.35 8.32
N GLU A 60 -16.08 6.58 7.02
CA GLU A 60 -16.85 7.48 6.15
C GLU A 60 -18.21 6.90 5.71
N GLY A 61 -18.48 5.62 5.99
CA GLY A 61 -19.73 4.95 5.62
C GLY A 61 -19.83 4.60 4.14
N HIS A 62 -18.70 4.35 3.48
CA HIS A 62 -18.64 3.92 2.08
C HIS A 62 -18.55 2.39 1.92
N VAL A 63 -17.87 1.73 2.85
CA VAL A 63 -17.66 0.29 2.88
C VAL A 63 -17.95 -0.29 4.26
N GLU A 64 -18.09 -1.61 4.35
CA GLU A 64 -18.30 -2.36 5.58
C GLU A 64 -17.27 -3.49 5.70
N ASN A 65 -17.17 -4.08 6.90
CA ASN A 65 -16.43 -5.30 7.20
C ASN A 65 -14.92 -5.23 6.87
N ALA A 66 -14.23 -4.16 7.32
CA ALA A 66 -12.80 -3.96 7.02
C ALA A 66 -11.89 -5.13 7.45
N GLU A 67 -12.21 -5.82 8.55
CA GLU A 67 -11.46 -6.99 9.00
C GLU A 67 -11.57 -8.17 8.01
N THR A 68 -12.76 -8.43 7.49
CA THR A 68 -13.01 -9.45 6.46
C THR A 68 -12.35 -9.04 5.14
N PHE A 69 -12.41 -7.76 4.77
CA PHE A 69 -11.70 -7.23 3.61
C PHE A 69 -10.19 -7.49 3.72
N ALA A 70 -9.58 -7.20 4.88
CA ALA A 70 -8.16 -7.44 5.09
C ALA A 70 -7.78 -8.92 4.90
N GLN A 71 -8.60 -9.86 5.36
CA GLN A 71 -8.33 -11.31 5.20
C GLN A 71 -8.31 -11.75 3.73
N HIS A 72 -9.17 -11.16 2.89
CA HIS A 72 -9.32 -11.53 1.49
C HIS A 72 -8.50 -10.66 0.52
N LEU A 73 -7.92 -9.56 1.00
CA LEU A 73 -7.03 -8.70 0.22
C LEU A 73 -5.71 -9.43 -0.09
N ILE A 74 -5.47 -9.66 -1.38
CA ILE A 74 -4.24 -10.25 -1.90
C ILE A 74 -3.45 -9.17 -2.64
N VAL A 75 -2.20 -9.00 -2.22
CA VAL A 75 -1.23 -8.13 -2.88
C VAL A 75 0.04 -8.93 -3.09
N GLU A 76 0.40 -9.17 -4.34
CA GLU A 76 1.56 -9.98 -4.70
C GLU A 76 2.35 -9.36 -5.86
N ARG A 77 3.66 -9.63 -5.88
CA ARG A 77 4.50 -9.24 -7.00
C ARG A 77 4.37 -10.28 -8.10
N ASP A 78 4.30 -9.84 -9.35
CA ASP A 78 4.20 -10.77 -10.47
C ASP A 78 5.45 -11.66 -10.57
N GLY A 79 5.23 -12.96 -10.85
CA GLY A 79 6.32 -13.94 -10.95
C GLY A 79 7.17 -13.81 -12.22
N ASN A 80 6.62 -13.23 -13.30
CA ASN A 80 7.29 -13.07 -14.58
C ASN A 80 7.76 -11.62 -14.81
N ASP A 81 7.10 -10.65 -14.19
CA ASP A 81 7.45 -9.23 -14.28
C ASP A 81 7.79 -8.64 -12.89
N PRO A 82 9.08 -8.51 -12.54
CA PRO A 82 9.50 -7.94 -11.28
C PRO A 82 9.08 -6.47 -11.08
N SER A 83 8.66 -5.76 -12.12
CA SER A 83 8.19 -4.37 -12.02
C SER A 83 6.67 -4.26 -11.83
N ARG A 84 5.94 -5.39 -11.78
CA ARG A 84 4.49 -5.42 -11.62
C ARG A 84 4.06 -5.95 -10.25
N VAL A 85 3.04 -5.32 -9.68
CA VAL A 85 2.30 -5.78 -8.49
C VAL A 85 0.86 -6.02 -8.90
N ASN A 86 0.34 -7.20 -8.57
CA ASN A 86 -1.05 -7.58 -8.78
C ASN A 86 -1.81 -7.41 -7.46
N VAL A 87 -3.02 -6.84 -7.53
CA VAL A 87 -3.90 -6.62 -6.38
C VAL A 87 -5.27 -7.22 -6.68
N MET A 88 -5.70 -8.18 -5.86
CA MET A 88 -7.10 -8.62 -5.82
C MET A 88 -7.80 -7.84 -4.71
N PHE A 89 -8.73 -6.96 -5.08
CA PHE A 89 -9.42 -6.06 -4.18
C PHE A 89 -10.91 -6.43 -4.12
N PRO A 90 -11.37 -7.12 -3.05
CA PRO A 90 -12.77 -7.55 -2.89
C PRO A 90 -13.53 -6.63 -1.91
N PRO A 91 -14.03 -5.45 -2.34
CA PRO A 91 -14.72 -4.52 -1.45
C PRO A 91 -16.12 -5.02 -1.11
N ASP A 92 -16.53 -4.73 0.12
CA ASP A 92 -17.90 -4.85 0.61
C ASP A 92 -18.48 -3.44 0.76
N TYR A 93 -19.24 -2.98 -0.25
CA TYR A 93 -19.83 -1.66 -0.26
C TYR A 93 -21.09 -1.62 0.59
N ILE A 94 -21.29 -0.53 1.32
CA ILE A 94 -22.51 -0.36 2.12
C ILE A 94 -23.74 -0.46 1.22
N ASN A 95 -24.69 -1.26 1.68
CA ASN A 95 -26.00 -1.31 1.06
C ASN A 95 -26.77 -0.03 1.39
N GLY A 96 -27.01 0.82 0.38
CA GLY A 96 -27.96 1.91 0.51
C GLY A 96 -29.37 1.39 0.82
N LEU A 97 -30.21 2.21 1.43
CA LEU A 97 -31.65 1.97 1.53
C LEU A 97 -32.26 1.98 0.12
N ARG A 98 -32.22 0.85 -0.57
CA ARG A 98 -32.66 0.74 -1.97
C ARG A 98 -34.18 0.71 -2.11
N VAL A 99 -34.87 0.15 -1.12
CA VAL A 99 -36.34 0.05 -1.10
C VAL A 99 -36.81 0.41 0.31
N PHE A 100 -37.64 1.45 0.40
CA PHE A 100 -38.24 1.91 1.64
C PHE A 100 -39.76 1.94 1.49
N ALA A 101 -40.42 0.85 1.88
CA ALA A 101 -41.87 0.77 1.88
C ALA A 101 -42.40 1.17 3.26
N LEU A 102 -42.89 2.41 3.37
CA LEU A 102 -43.42 2.96 4.62
C LEU A 102 -44.91 3.30 4.46
N LEU A 103 -45.76 2.77 5.35
CA LEU A 103 -47.14 3.21 5.52
C LEU A 103 -47.18 4.25 6.63
N ASN A 104 -47.24 5.53 6.27
CA ASN A 104 -47.36 6.60 7.25
C ASN A 104 -48.84 6.75 7.66
N GLN A 105 -49.15 6.48 8.93
CA GLN A 105 -50.48 6.73 9.51
C GLN A 105 -50.39 7.78 10.61
N PHE A 106 -51.15 8.85 10.46
CA PHE A 106 -51.22 9.90 11.47
C PHE A 106 -52.11 9.48 12.64
N ARG A 107 -51.72 9.90 13.86
CA ARG A 107 -52.56 9.93 15.06
C ARG A 107 -52.48 11.34 15.65
N LEU A 108 -53.59 11.84 16.17
CA LEU A 108 -53.72 13.23 16.60
C LEU A 108 -52.98 13.48 17.93
N GLN A 109 -52.86 12.46 18.79
CA GLN A 109 -52.03 12.33 19.99
C GLN A 109 -52.15 10.87 20.48
N TYR A 110 -51.12 10.34 21.17
CA TYR A 110 -51.23 9.10 21.93
C TYR A 110 -51.68 9.47 23.34
N ASP A 111 -52.76 8.86 23.85
CA ASP A 111 -53.18 9.10 25.24
C ASP A 111 -52.07 8.65 26.20
N GLU A 112 -51.73 9.49 27.19
CA GLU A 112 -50.68 9.25 28.21
C GLU A 112 -50.94 8.04 29.13
N ALA A 113 -52.07 7.35 28.96
CA ALA A 113 -52.52 6.26 29.82
C ALA A 113 -52.67 4.94 29.04
N ALA A 114 -51.55 4.34 28.64
CA ALA A 114 -51.46 2.94 28.23
C ALA A 114 -50.19 2.29 28.81
#